data_AF-A0A1H0K217-F1
#
_entry.id   AF-A0A1H0K217-F1
#
_cell.length_a   1.000
_cell.length_b   1.000
_cell.length_c   1.000
_cell.angle_alpha   90.00
_cell.angle_beta   90.00
_cell.angle_gamma   90.00
#
_symmetry.space_group_name_H-M   'P 1'
#
loop_
_entity.id
_entity.type
_entity.pdbx_description
1 polymer ?
#
loop_
_entity_poly.entity_id
_entity_poly.type
_entity_poly.pdbx_seq_one_letter_code
_entity_poly.pdbx_strand_id
1 'polypeptide(L)'
;MDEGRATLVWGARDAKPEPAAWRVDTSDTRSAALWANLNQAINYAIGMMPDREPQGLHPWIRTPSGHIYSPAAIQVMSDAMERRR
;
A
#
# COMPACT_ATOMS: atom_id res chain seq x y z
N MET A 1 -3.87 19.32 -3.11
CA MET A 1 -4.57 18.03 -3.22
C MET A 1 -4.66 17.48 -1.82
N ASP A 2 -5.84 17.09 -1.37
CA ASP A 2 -6.05 16.59 -0.02
C ASP A 2 -5.29 15.26 0.12
N GLU A 3 -4.04 15.32 0.58
CA GLU A 3 -3.18 14.17 0.82
C GLU A 3 -3.62 13.44 2.09
N GLY A 4 -4.92 13.14 2.20
CA GLY A 4 -5.44 12.48 3.38
C GLY A 4 -4.84 11.08 3.55
N ARG A 5 -4.98 10.56 4.77
CA ARG A 5 -4.34 9.31 5.23
C ARG A 5 -4.57 8.14 4.28
N ALA A 6 -3.49 7.48 3.87
CA ALA A 6 -3.56 6.26 3.08
C ALA A 6 -3.55 5.02 3.98
N THR A 7 -4.21 3.95 3.54
CA THR A 7 -4.13 2.63 4.20
C THR A 7 -3.32 1.69 3.32
N LEU A 8 -2.24 1.11 3.84
CA LEU A 8 -1.45 0.07 3.18
C LEU A 8 -1.83 -1.29 3.76
N VAL A 9 -2.14 -2.25 2.91
CA VAL A 9 -2.32 -3.66 3.28
C VAL A 9 -1.42 -4.56 2.46
N TRP A 10 -1.12 -5.74 2.99
CA TRP A 10 -0.32 -6.77 2.29
C TRP A 10 -1.23 -7.94 1.92
N GLY A 11 -1.22 -8.34 0.66
CA GLY A 11 -2.08 -9.40 0.14
C GLY A 11 -1.53 -10.08 -1.09
N ALA A 12 -2.34 -10.89 -1.75
CA ALA A 12 -1.95 -11.54 -3.00
C ALA A 12 -1.73 -10.52 -4.12
N ARG A 13 -0.86 -10.84 -5.09
CA ARG A 13 -0.47 -9.93 -6.18
C ARG A 13 -1.66 -9.50 -7.04
N ASP A 14 -2.48 -10.47 -7.44
CA ASP A 14 -3.50 -10.30 -8.47
C ASP A 14 -4.93 -10.40 -7.94
N ALA A 15 -5.09 -10.59 -6.61
CA ALA A 15 -6.40 -10.62 -5.96
C ALA A 15 -6.56 -9.39 -5.07
N LYS A 16 -7.52 -8.54 -5.45
CA LYS A 16 -7.89 -7.34 -4.68
C LYS A 16 -8.26 -7.75 -3.23
N PRO A 17 -7.74 -7.06 -2.21
CA PRO A 17 -8.07 -7.37 -0.82
C PRO A 17 -9.56 -7.18 -0.54
N GLU A 18 -10.13 -8.15 0.16
CA GLU A 18 -11.51 -8.12 0.65
C GLU A 18 -11.76 -6.87 1.50
N PRO A 19 -13.01 -6.34 1.55
CA PRO A 19 -13.34 -5.15 2.32
C PRO A 19 -12.89 -5.20 3.80
N ALA A 20 -12.90 -6.39 4.40
CA ALA A 20 -12.47 -6.60 5.79
C ALA A 20 -10.97 -6.36 6.00
N ALA A 21 -10.12 -6.64 5.00
CA ALA A 21 -8.67 -6.44 5.10
C ALA A 21 -8.28 -4.96 5.28
N TRP A 22 -9.16 -4.04 4.88
CA TRP A 22 -8.95 -2.61 5.00
C TRP A 22 -9.40 -2.03 6.34
N ARG A 23 -9.91 -2.85 7.25
CA ARG A 23 -10.22 -2.45 8.61
C ARG A 23 -8.91 -2.43 9.39
N VAL A 24 -8.49 -1.24 9.78
CA VAL A 24 -7.32 -1.05 10.64
C VAL A 24 -7.76 -1.38 12.06
N ASP A 25 -7.53 -2.61 12.48
CA ASP A 25 -7.61 -2.98 13.89
C ASP A 25 -6.24 -2.71 14.54
N THR A 26 -6.23 -1.92 15.60
CA THR A 26 -5.02 -1.58 16.36
C THR A 26 -4.33 -2.80 16.99
N SER A 27 -5.00 -3.96 17.07
CA SER A 27 -4.39 -5.19 17.58
C SER A 27 -3.67 -6.03 16.53
N ASP A 28 -3.88 -5.77 15.23
CA ASP A 28 -3.30 -6.60 14.17
C ASP A 28 -2.24 -5.84 13.37
N THR A 29 -1.00 -5.94 13.85
CA THR A 29 0.21 -5.37 13.24
C THR A 29 0.55 -5.97 11.86
N ARG A 30 -0.22 -6.95 11.37
CA ARG A 30 0.07 -7.68 10.13
C ARG A 30 -0.71 -7.20 8.91
N SER A 31 -1.82 -6.48 9.08
CA SER A 31 -2.83 -6.45 8.01
C SER A 31 -3.02 -5.07 7.35
N ALA A 32 -3.09 -3.99 8.13
CA ALA A 32 -3.34 -2.66 7.58
C ALA A 32 -2.64 -1.55 8.38
N ALA A 33 -1.74 -0.81 7.75
CA ALA A 33 -1.06 0.34 8.35
C ALA A 33 -1.60 1.66 7.78
N LEU A 34 -1.86 2.62 8.67
CA LEU A 34 -2.20 3.99 8.28
C LEU A 34 -0.94 4.80 8.04
N TRP A 35 -0.94 5.56 6.94
CA TRP A 35 0.15 6.43 6.52
C TRP A 35 -0.36 7.86 6.38
N ALA A 36 0.50 8.83 6.63
CA ALA A 36 0.12 10.25 6.58
C ALA A 36 -0.39 10.63 5.17
N ASN A 37 0.25 10.11 4.12
CA ASN A 37 -0.16 10.29 2.73
C ASN A 37 0.22 9.09 1.84
N LEU A 38 -0.22 9.13 0.58
CA LEU A 38 0.04 8.10 -0.43
C LEU A 38 1.53 7.91 -0.71
N ASN A 39 2.30 9.00 -0.83
CA ASN A 39 3.73 8.92 -1.15
C ASN A 39 4.53 8.19 -0.06
N GLN A 40 4.24 8.47 1.21
CA GLN A 40 4.87 7.75 2.33
C GLN A 40 4.49 6.27 2.34
N ALA A 41 3.22 5.93 2.06
CA ALA A 41 2.78 4.55 1.95
C ALA A 41 3.49 3.79 0.82
N ILE A 42 3.65 4.43 -0.35
CA ILE A 42 4.38 3.85 -1.49
C ILE A 42 5.85 3.63 -1.13
N ASN A 43 6.53 4.65 -0.61
CA ASN A 43 7.95 4.55 -0.25
C ASN A 43 8.20 3.43 0.77
N TYR A 44 7.34 3.32 1.80
CA TYR A 44 7.46 2.25 2.78
C TYR A 44 7.18 0.88 2.15
N ALA A 45 6.12 0.76 1.34
CA ALA A 45 5.78 -0.49 0.66
C ALA A 45 6.96 -1.00 -0.18
N ILE A 46 7.55 -0.14 -1.01
CA ILE A 46 8.70 -0.50 -1.85
C ILE A 46 9.93 -0.86 -0.99
N GLY A 47 10.21 -0.10 0.06
CA GLY A 47 11.29 -0.43 0.99
C GLY A 47 11.15 -1.79 1.67
N MET A 48 9.91 -2.25 1.90
CA MET A 48 9.60 -3.54 2.52
C MET A 48 9.43 -4.69 1.51
N MET A 49 9.37 -4.41 0.20
CA MET A 49 9.14 -5.44 -0.83
C MET A 49 10.12 -6.63 -0.73
N PRO A 50 11.44 -6.43 -0.54
CA PRO A 50 12.39 -7.56 -0.43
C PRO A 50 12.05 -8.56 0.68
N ASP A 51 11.46 -8.09 1.78
CA ASP A 51 11.06 -8.93 2.91
C ASP A 51 9.70 -9.61 2.69
N ARG A 52 8.83 -8.99 1.89
CA ARG A 52 7.43 -9.40 1.69
C ARG A 52 7.23 -10.31 0.48
N GLU A 53 7.97 -10.10 -0.61
CA GLU A 53 7.86 -10.92 -1.82
C GLU A 53 8.13 -12.41 -1.58
N PRO A 54 9.13 -12.84 -0.77
CA PRO A 54 9.33 -14.26 -0.46
C PRO A 54 8.14 -14.92 0.24
N GLN A 55 7.28 -14.12 0.87
CA GLN A 55 6.05 -14.56 1.54
C GLN A 55 4.83 -14.54 0.60
N GLY A 56 5.01 -14.19 -0.68
CA GLY A 56 3.92 -13.98 -1.63
C GLY A 56 3.05 -12.76 -1.30
N LEU A 57 3.55 -11.83 -0.49
CA LEU A 57 2.83 -10.65 -0.03
C LEU A 57 3.20 -9.43 -0.88
N HIS A 58 2.17 -8.75 -1.37
CA HIS A 58 2.28 -7.59 -2.24
C HIS A 58 1.46 -6.41 -1.70
N PRO A 59 1.91 -5.17 -1.93
CA PRO A 59 1.29 -4.00 -1.34
C PRO A 59 0.02 -3.61 -2.09
N TRP A 60 -0.98 -3.22 -1.33
CA TRP A 60 -2.20 -2.60 -1.82
C TRP A 60 -2.46 -1.34 -1.02
N ILE A 61 -2.72 -0.22 -1.68
CA ILE A 61 -2.93 1.06 -0.99
C ILE A 61 -4.31 1.61 -1.30
N ARG A 62 -5.06 2.00 -0.26
CA ARG A 62 -6.35 2.71 -0.40
C ARG A 62 -6.22 4.15 0.08
N THR A 63 -6.67 5.09 -0.74
CA THR A 63 -6.75 6.52 -0.37
C THR A 63 -8.03 6.82 0.40
N PRO A 64 -8.14 7.98 1.07
CA PRO A 64 -9.39 8.41 1.72
C PRO A 64 -10.57 8.52 0.74
N SER A 65 -10.31 8.87 -0.51
CA SER A 65 -11.31 8.93 -1.58
C SER A 65 -11.81 7.54 -2.03
N GLY A 66 -11.23 6.46 -1.50
CA GLY A 66 -11.60 5.08 -1.83
C GLY A 66 -10.90 4.50 -3.06
N HIS A 67 -9.98 5.24 -3.70
CA HIS A 67 -9.17 4.68 -4.78
C HIS A 67 -8.22 3.61 -4.23
N ILE A 68 -8.11 2.50 -4.95
CA ILE A 68 -7.24 1.38 -4.59
C ILE A 68 -6.15 1.24 -5.66
N TYR A 69 -4.91 1.26 -5.21
CA TYR A 69 -3.72 1.04 -6.01
C TYR A 69 -3.30 -0.42 -5.85
N SER A 70 -3.24 -1.13 -6.98
CA SER A 70 -2.72 -2.49 -7.06
C SER A 70 -1.18 -2.51 -6.97
N PRO A 71 -0.56 -3.68 -6.73
CA PRO A 71 0.90 -3.80 -6.71
C PRO A 71 1.56 -3.23 -7.96
N ALA A 72 1.00 -3.51 -9.14
CA ALA A 72 1.51 -2.99 -10.41
C ALA A 72 1.42 -1.46 -10.50
N ALA A 73 0.30 -0.87 -10.06
CA ALA A 73 0.13 0.59 -10.04
C ALA A 73 1.12 1.25 -9.06
N ILE A 74 1.35 0.63 -7.91
CA ILE A 74 2.31 1.12 -6.90
C ILE A 74 3.73 1.13 -7.48
N GLN A 75 4.13 0.08 -8.21
CA GLN A 75 5.44 0.05 -8.88
C GLN A 75 5.58 1.19 -9.89
N VAL A 76 4.59 1.38 -10.77
CA VAL A 76 4.60 2.48 -11.76
C VAL A 76 4.68 3.84 -11.08
N MET A 77 3.95 4.04 -9.98
CA MET A 77 3.97 5.27 -9.21
C MET A 77 5.33 5.51 -8.54
N SER A 78 5.95 4.45 -7.99
CA SER A 78 7.30 4.52 -7.41
C SER A 78 8.32 4.95 -8.47
N ASP A 79 8.33 4.30 -9.64
CA ASP A 79 9.23 4.63 -10.73
C ASP A 79 9.05 6.09 -11.18
N ALA A 80 7.80 6.57 -11.23
CA ALA A 80 7.49 7.96 -11.56
C ALA A 80 7.95 8.96 -10.49
N MET A 81 7.93 8.58 -9.20
CA MET A 81 8.43 9.38 -8.10
C MET A 81 9.96 9.50 -8.14
N GLU A 82 10.66 8.40 -8.42
CA GLU A 82 12.12 8.39 -8.54
C GLU A 82 12.62 9.28 -9.69
N ARG A 83 11.95 9.25 -10.84
CA ARG A 83 12.29 10.09 -12.01
C ARG A 83 12.12 11.59 -11.79
N ARG A 84 11.38 12.00 -10.75
CA ARG A 84 11.12 13.41 -10.42
C ARG A 84 12.09 13.97 -9.37
N ARG A 85 12.97 13.13 -8.83
CA ARG A 85 13.95 13.49 -7.80
C ARG A 85 15.28 13.90 -8.43
#